data_AF-A0A7Z7LYP9-F1
#
_entry.id   AF-A0A7Z7LYP9-F1
#
_cell.length_a   1.000
_cell.length_b   1.000
_cell.length_c   1.000
_cell.angle_alpha   90.00
_cell.angle_beta   90.00
_cell.angle_gamma   90.00
#
_symmetry.space_group_name_H-M   'P 1'
#
loop_
_entity.id
_entity.type
_entity.pdbx_description
1 polymer ?
#
loop_
_entity_poly.entity_id
_entity_poly.type
_entity_poly.pdbx_seq_one_letter_code
_entity_poly.pdbx_strand_id
1 'polypeptide(L)'
;MTGYVQEHLFEKTMTTENRLFIILPSIGITAIYFLRKYFFQNRKNKGIKEIYTTLETRKDHLPFFKIPSHYINGFLTVIFGGSTGVEVSTVVATATFGNQAYKHFHTARAYKTELICAGIIAGVTVLFGSAVGGFLFAFEVIARKYNKTLLISGISSMLSAYVFVHYFDSNPLFSFAVKEWRWQAMPFAVILGLIGGVFALYFTKIVIYAKTFFGGISNNFIRANLGAVSVGVFIFFLPVLYGDSYHGLGKILESSSYDTVDPGYFIPLILLVFVKPLVASLTLGAGGDGGVFAPSIVTGALLGTLFAQFCNHYLGTHLIVINFALFGAAAMLSAAIHAPITAIFIISSIVPSGYLLLIPLLITSIVAKILAKKLYPYNVYTYKEVISK
;
A
#
# COMPACT_ATOMS: atom_id res chain seq x y z
N MET A 1 -0.67 -16.66 -0.87
CA MET A 1 0.21 -17.08 -1.99
C MET A 1 1.35 -16.11 -2.25
N THR A 2 1.09 -14.84 -2.61
CA THR A 2 2.16 -13.87 -2.94
C THR A 2 3.19 -13.73 -1.82
N GLY A 3 2.75 -13.50 -0.57
CA GLY A 3 3.66 -13.40 0.59
C GLY A 3 4.53 -14.64 0.76
N TYR A 4 3.94 -15.83 0.72
CA TYR A 4 4.66 -17.11 0.81
C TYR A 4 5.74 -17.27 -0.26
N VAL A 5 5.41 -17.01 -1.54
CA VAL A 5 6.38 -17.14 -2.64
C VAL A 5 7.46 -16.07 -2.57
N GLN A 6 7.09 -14.83 -2.21
CA GLN A 6 8.02 -13.73 -1.99
C GLN A 6 9.04 -14.09 -0.91
N GLU A 7 8.58 -14.57 0.25
CA GLU A 7 9.42 -14.95 1.37
C GLU A 7 10.34 -16.12 1.02
N HIS A 8 9.80 -17.16 0.38
CA HIS A 8 10.61 -18.29 -0.07
C HIS A 8 11.71 -17.88 -1.06
N LEU A 9 11.40 -17.01 -2.05
CA LEU A 9 12.42 -16.50 -2.98
C LEU A 9 13.46 -15.65 -2.25
N PHE A 10 13.03 -14.81 -1.32
CA PHE A 10 13.90 -13.95 -0.54
C PHE A 10 14.91 -14.78 0.28
N GLU A 11 14.43 -15.77 1.05
CA GLU A 11 15.28 -16.62 1.90
C GLU A 11 16.25 -17.46 1.08
N LYS A 12 15.77 -18.06 -0.02
CA LYS A 12 16.63 -18.82 -0.94
C LYS A 12 17.72 -17.95 -1.56
N THR A 13 17.38 -16.71 -1.92
CA THR A 13 18.34 -15.77 -2.49
C THR A 13 19.39 -15.33 -1.46
N MET A 14 18.94 -15.05 -0.24
CA MET A 14 19.81 -14.65 0.87
C MET A 14 20.82 -15.74 1.27
N THR A 15 20.42 -17.02 1.15
CA THR A 15 21.27 -18.17 1.52
C THR A 15 22.18 -18.66 0.40
N THR A 16 21.76 -18.50 -0.86
CA THR A 16 22.52 -19.01 -2.02
C THR A 16 23.50 -17.97 -2.56
N GLU A 17 22.99 -16.83 -3.05
CA GLU A 17 23.78 -15.81 -3.76
C GLU A 17 23.08 -14.44 -3.70
N ASN A 18 23.52 -13.57 -2.80
CA ASN A 18 22.93 -12.23 -2.60
C ASN A 18 22.91 -11.38 -3.87
N ARG A 19 23.87 -11.59 -4.79
CA ARG A 19 23.97 -10.85 -6.05
C ARG A 19 22.74 -11.03 -6.95
N LEU A 20 21.98 -12.11 -6.77
CA LEU A 20 20.75 -12.36 -7.53
C LEU A 20 19.67 -11.31 -7.26
N PHE A 21 19.70 -10.60 -6.11
CA PHE A 21 18.79 -9.49 -5.84
C PHE A 21 18.84 -8.39 -6.90
N ILE A 22 19.97 -8.21 -7.60
CA ILE A 22 20.10 -7.22 -8.68
C ILE A 22 19.25 -7.62 -9.90
N ILE A 23 19.15 -8.91 -10.18
CA ILE A 23 18.57 -9.44 -11.42
C ILE A 23 17.09 -9.78 -11.24
N LEU A 24 16.67 -10.21 -10.04
CA LEU A 24 15.30 -10.66 -9.78
C LEU A 24 14.24 -9.63 -10.20
N PRO A 25 14.30 -8.34 -9.82
CA PRO A 25 13.29 -7.37 -10.27
C PRO A 25 13.27 -7.21 -11.80
N SER A 26 14.42 -7.37 -12.46
CA SER A 26 14.52 -7.33 -13.93
C SER A 26 13.77 -8.48 -14.58
N ILE A 27 13.83 -9.67 -14.00
CA ILE A 27 13.06 -10.84 -14.45
C ILE A 27 11.56 -10.55 -14.35
N GLY A 28 11.10 -10.09 -13.18
CA GLY A 28 9.68 -9.81 -12.93
C GLY A 28 9.12 -8.72 -13.86
N ILE A 29 9.78 -7.57 -13.93
CA ILE A 29 9.29 -6.43 -14.75
C ILE A 29 9.41 -6.72 -16.24
N THR A 30 10.44 -7.44 -16.69
CA THR A 30 10.57 -7.86 -18.10
C THR A 30 9.53 -8.92 -18.48
N ALA A 31 9.21 -9.85 -17.59
CA ALA A 31 8.12 -10.79 -17.79
C ALA A 31 6.77 -10.05 -17.96
N ILE A 32 6.50 -9.04 -17.13
CA ILE A 32 5.31 -8.18 -17.26
C ILE A 32 5.30 -7.44 -18.59
N TYR A 33 6.45 -6.94 -19.06
CA TYR A 33 6.57 -6.30 -20.36
C TYR A 33 6.13 -7.24 -21.50
N PHE A 34 6.67 -8.47 -21.54
CA PHE A 34 6.31 -9.44 -22.58
C PHE A 34 4.86 -9.91 -22.46
N LEU A 35 4.38 -10.13 -21.24
CA LEU A 35 3.01 -10.53 -20.98
C LEU A 35 2.02 -9.44 -21.43
N ARG A 36 2.35 -8.16 -21.21
CA ARG A 36 1.56 -7.04 -21.75
C ARG A 36 1.61 -6.97 -23.27
N LYS A 37 2.78 -7.20 -23.87
CA LYS A 37 2.98 -7.12 -25.32
C LYS A 37 2.24 -8.22 -26.07
N TYR A 38 2.40 -9.47 -25.64
CA TYR A 38 1.90 -10.64 -26.35
C TYR A 38 0.52 -11.10 -25.86
N PHE A 39 0.33 -11.26 -24.55
CA PHE A 39 -0.92 -11.81 -24.00
C PHE A 39 -2.03 -10.75 -23.92
N PHE A 40 -1.70 -9.55 -23.46
CA PHE A 40 -2.67 -8.45 -23.34
C PHE A 40 -2.66 -7.47 -24.52
N GLN A 41 -1.96 -7.78 -25.61
CA GLN A 41 -1.99 -7.01 -26.87
C GLN A 41 -1.76 -5.50 -26.68
N ASN A 42 -0.78 -5.13 -25.85
CA ASN A 42 -0.42 -3.74 -25.51
C ASN A 42 -1.54 -2.92 -24.84
N ARG A 43 -2.57 -3.56 -24.28
CA ARG A 43 -3.61 -2.84 -23.52
C ARG A 43 -3.02 -2.20 -22.28
N LYS A 44 -3.39 -0.94 -22.03
CA LYS A 44 -2.87 -0.16 -20.90
C LYS A 44 -3.41 -0.71 -19.58
N ASN A 45 -2.52 -0.94 -18.63
CA ASN A 45 -2.89 -1.35 -17.28
C ASN A 45 -2.84 -0.15 -16.33
N LYS A 46 -3.98 0.54 -16.16
CA LYS A 46 -4.08 1.69 -15.25
C LYS A 46 -4.64 1.25 -13.90
N GLY A 47 -4.17 1.90 -12.84
CA GLY A 47 -4.59 1.65 -11.45
C GLY A 47 -5.94 2.32 -11.09
N ILE A 48 -6.07 2.72 -9.82
CA ILE A 48 -7.30 3.29 -9.22
C ILE A 48 -7.87 4.48 -10.01
N LYS A 49 -7.03 5.28 -10.68
CA LYS A 49 -7.49 6.42 -11.50
C LYS A 49 -8.53 6.01 -12.55
N GLU A 50 -8.43 4.80 -13.13
CA GLU A 50 -9.41 4.32 -14.10
C GLU A 50 -10.75 3.92 -13.46
N ILE A 51 -10.73 3.49 -12.20
CA ILE A 51 -11.95 3.27 -11.42
C ILE A 51 -12.69 4.61 -11.27
N TYR A 52 -11.98 5.68 -10.90
CA TYR A 52 -12.58 7.02 -10.80
C TYR A 52 -13.22 7.47 -12.12
N THR A 53 -12.49 7.39 -13.23
CA THR A 53 -13.03 7.76 -14.56
C THR A 53 -14.26 6.92 -14.92
N THR A 54 -14.25 5.62 -14.59
CA THR A 54 -15.38 4.70 -14.83
C THR A 54 -16.61 5.05 -13.99
N LEU A 55 -16.42 5.57 -12.78
CA LEU A 55 -17.52 5.98 -11.89
C LEU A 55 -18.09 7.35 -12.26
N GLU A 56 -17.25 8.26 -12.75
CA GLU A 56 -17.65 9.58 -13.25
C GLU A 56 -18.37 9.47 -14.61
N THR A 57 -17.89 8.62 -15.51
CA THR A 57 -18.43 8.45 -16.86
C THR A 57 -19.19 7.15 -16.99
N ARG A 58 -20.52 7.23 -17.12
CA ARG A 58 -21.39 6.03 -17.17
C ARG A 58 -21.01 5.06 -18.30
N LYS A 59 -20.59 5.58 -19.46
CA LYS A 59 -20.23 4.82 -20.67
C LYS A 59 -18.93 4.02 -20.54
N ASP A 60 -18.02 4.44 -19.66
CA ASP A 60 -16.74 3.77 -19.50
C ASP A 60 -16.92 2.46 -18.72
N HIS A 61 -16.07 1.49 -18.95
CA HIS A 61 -16.15 0.18 -18.29
C HIS A 61 -14.76 -0.32 -17.94
N LEU A 62 -14.66 -1.08 -16.85
CA LEU A 62 -13.47 -1.87 -16.55
C LEU A 62 -13.52 -3.16 -17.37
N PRO A 63 -12.62 -3.35 -18.36
CA PRO A 63 -12.62 -4.54 -19.21
C PRO A 63 -12.14 -5.79 -18.46
N PHE A 64 -12.75 -6.94 -18.77
CA PHE A 64 -12.51 -8.22 -18.08
C PHE A 64 -11.04 -8.63 -17.98
N PHE A 65 -10.22 -8.35 -19.00
CA PHE A 65 -8.79 -8.72 -19.00
C PHE A 65 -8.01 -8.12 -17.82
N LYS A 66 -8.51 -7.05 -17.18
CA LYS A 66 -7.87 -6.44 -16.01
C LYS A 66 -7.80 -7.38 -14.82
N ILE A 67 -8.72 -8.33 -14.69
CA ILE A 67 -8.72 -9.31 -13.59
C ILE A 67 -7.42 -10.14 -13.65
N PRO A 68 -7.18 -10.96 -14.70
CA PRO A 68 -5.93 -11.71 -14.78
C PRO A 68 -4.71 -10.81 -14.93
N SER A 69 -4.84 -9.65 -15.59
CA SER A 69 -3.70 -8.74 -15.77
C SER A 69 -3.17 -8.21 -14.45
N HIS A 70 -4.02 -7.66 -13.59
CA HIS A 70 -3.57 -7.11 -12.32
C HIS A 70 -3.11 -8.21 -11.34
N TYR A 71 -3.80 -9.35 -11.28
CA TYR A 71 -3.34 -10.44 -10.42
C TYR A 71 -1.98 -10.98 -10.83
N ILE A 72 -1.77 -11.28 -12.12
CA ILE A 72 -0.49 -11.83 -12.60
C ILE A 72 0.61 -10.78 -12.51
N ASN A 73 0.38 -9.54 -12.98
CA ASN A 73 1.42 -8.52 -12.97
C ASN A 73 1.77 -8.09 -11.54
N GLY A 74 0.79 -7.94 -10.65
CA GLY A 74 1.03 -7.63 -9.24
C GLY A 74 1.82 -8.73 -8.55
N PHE A 75 1.43 -10.00 -8.78
CA PHE A 75 2.17 -11.16 -8.30
C PHE A 75 3.63 -11.16 -8.78
N LEU A 76 3.86 -11.04 -10.10
CA LEU A 76 5.21 -11.01 -10.67
C LEU A 76 6.04 -9.83 -10.17
N THR A 77 5.43 -8.66 -9.97
CA THR A 77 6.15 -7.48 -9.47
C THR A 77 6.69 -7.76 -8.07
N VAL A 78 5.83 -8.28 -7.19
CA VAL A 78 6.13 -8.44 -5.76
C VAL A 78 7.03 -9.64 -5.49
N ILE A 79 6.77 -10.82 -6.09
CA ILE A 79 7.57 -12.03 -5.82
C ILE A 79 9.02 -11.90 -6.28
N PHE A 80 9.27 -11.15 -7.35
CA PHE A 80 10.61 -10.91 -7.90
C PHE A 80 11.29 -9.69 -7.26
N GLY A 81 10.72 -9.15 -6.17
CA GLY A 81 11.36 -8.14 -5.34
C GLY A 81 11.03 -6.69 -5.70
N GLY A 82 10.16 -6.42 -6.67
CA GLY A 82 9.68 -5.06 -6.92
C GLY A 82 9.09 -4.44 -5.66
N SER A 83 9.60 -3.27 -5.24
CA SER A 83 9.38 -2.71 -3.90
C SER A 83 8.01 -2.02 -3.76
N THR A 84 6.94 -2.76 -3.99
CA THR A 84 5.55 -2.31 -3.96
C THR A 84 4.68 -3.41 -3.35
N GLY A 85 3.41 -3.12 -3.05
CA GLY A 85 2.45 -4.15 -2.69
C GLY A 85 1.43 -4.44 -3.78
N VAL A 86 0.73 -5.56 -3.62
CA VAL A 86 -0.32 -6.06 -4.54
C VAL A 86 -1.67 -5.36 -4.35
N GLU A 87 -1.77 -4.42 -3.41
CA GLU A 87 -3.08 -3.95 -2.93
C GLU A 87 -3.88 -3.22 -4.01
N VAL A 88 -3.21 -2.35 -4.78
CA VAL A 88 -3.87 -1.66 -5.90
C VAL A 88 -4.27 -2.63 -7.00
N SER A 89 -3.43 -3.64 -7.28
CA SER A 89 -3.74 -4.67 -8.27
C SER A 89 -4.99 -5.47 -7.85
N THR A 90 -5.10 -5.85 -6.58
CA THR A 90 -6.30 -6.49 -6.02
C THR A 90 -7.52 -5.58 -6.12
N VAL A 91 -7.41 -4.30 -5.73
CA VAL A 91 -8.52 -3.33 -5.81
C VAL A 91 -9.05 -3.18 -7.23
N VAL A 92 -8.18 -3.09 -8.25
CA VAL A 92 -8.63 -2.96 -9.64
C VAL A 92 -9.22 -4.26 -10.17
N ALA A 93 -8.63 -5.41 -9.83
CA ALA A 93 -9.17 -6.70 -10.22
C ALA A 93 -10.59 -6.91 -9.65
N THR A 94 -10.79 -6.64 -8.35
CA THR A 94 -12.10 -6.82 -7.72
C THR A 94 -13.12 -5.76 -8.12
N ALA A 95 -12.70 -4.51 -8.37
CA ALA A 95 -13.53 -3.51 -9.03
C ALA A 95 -14.02 -3.99 -10.41
N THR A 96 -13.15 -4.68 -11.16
CA THR A 96 -13.48 -5.22 -12.47
C THR A 96 -14.50 -6.35 -12.38
N PHE A 97 -14.42 -7.22 -11.37
CA PHE A 97 -15.47 -8.22 -11.08
C PHE A 97 -16.83 -7.55 -10.86
N GLY A 98 -16.88 -6.51 -10.03
CA GLY A 98 -18.09 -5.71 -9.82
C GLY A 98 -18.63 -5.08 -11.11
N ASN A 99 -17.75 -4.52 -11.95
CA ASN A 99 -18.13 -3.98 -13.26
C ASN A 99 -18.63 -5.07 -14.23
N GLN A 100 -18.08 -6.27 -14.18
CA GLN A 100 -18.51 -7.37 -15.04
C GLN A 100 -19.89 -7.91 -14.62
N ALA A 101 -20.15 -8.03 -13.31
CA ALA A 101 -21.48 -8.34 -12.79
C ALA A 101 -22.51 -7.32 -13.27
N TYR A 102 -22.16 -6.02 -13.22
CA TYR A 102 -22.98 -4.94 -13.76
C TYR A 102 -23.33 -5.12 -15.25
N LYS A 103 -22.39 -5.58 -16.09
CA LYS A 103 -22.64 -5.74 -17.53
C LYS A 103 -23.52 -6.95 -17.86
N HIS A 104 -23.42 -8.02 -17.07
CA HIS A 104 -24.08 -9.29 -17.38
C HIS A 104 -25.55 -9.33 -16.91
N PHE A 105 -25.89 -8.69 -15.79
CA PHE A 105 -27.25 -8.68 -15.26
C PHE A 105 -28.03 -7.42 -15.70
N HIS A 106 -29.16 -7.58 -16.41
CA HIS A 106 -29.93 -6.45 -16.95
C HIS A 106 -30.45 -5.48 -15.86
N THR A 107 -30.94 -6.02 -14.75
CA THR A 107 -31.40 -5.24 -13.58
C THR A 107 -30.27 -4.51 -12.85
N ALA A 108 -29.04 -5.03 -12.95
CA ALA A 108 -27.85 -4.44 -12.34
C ALA A 108 -27.37 -3.15 -13.05
N ARG A 109 -27.88 -2.83 -14.24
CA ARG A 109 -27.45 -1.65 -15.02
C ARG A 109 -27.76 -0.30 -14.37
N ALA A 110 -28.58 -0.30 -13.31
CA ALA A 110 -28.83 0.85 -12.45
C ALA A 110 -27.75 1.03 -11.36
N TYR A 111 -27.07 -0.04 -10.95
CA TYR A 111 -26.27 -0.13 -9.72
C TYR A 111 -24.77 -0.28 -9.98
N LYS A 112 -24.24 0.47 -10.95
CA LYS A 112 -22.84 0.36 -11.38
C LYS A 112 -21.86 0.65 -10.24
N THR A 113 -22.09 1.74 -9.51
CA THR A 113 -21.18 2.14 -8.42
C THR A 113 -21.22 1.12 -7.29
N GLU A 114 -22.42 0.68 -6.94
CA GLU A 114 -22.72 -0.27 -5.89
C GLU A 114 -22.01 -1.61 -6.11
N LEU A 115 -22.08 -2.16 -7.32
CA LEU A 115 -21.42 -3.43 -7.64
C LEU A 115 -19.90 -3.31 -7.72
N ILE A 116 -19.38 -2.22 -8.28
CA ILE A 116 -17.92 -1.95 -8.27
C ILE A 116 -17.43 -1.82 -6.83
N CYS A 117 -18.12 -1.05 -5.99
CA CYS A 117 -17.79 -0.90 -4.58
C CYS A 117 -17.91 -2.22 -3.82
N ALA A 118 -18.95 -3.02 -4.04
CA ALA A 118 -19.07 -4.36 -3.45
C ALA A 118 -17.87 -5.25 -3.79
N GLY A 119 -17.43 -5.28 -5.06
CA GLY A 119 -16.20 -5.97 -5.43
C GLY A 119 -14.97 -5.48 -4.65
N ILE A 120 -14.81 -4.16 -4.53
CA ILE A 120 -13.70 -3.54 -3.79
C ILE A 120 -13.76 -3.89 -2.30
N ILE A 121 -14.94 -3.83 -1.67
CA ILE A 121 -15.14 -4.17 -0.25
C ILE A 121 -14.67 -5.60 0.00
N ALA A 122 -15.13 -6.55 -0.81
CA ALA A 122 -14.69 -7.94 -0.69
C ALA A 122 -13.18 -8.08 -0.87
N GLY A 123 -12.60 -7.47 -1.91
CA GLY A 123 -11.17 -7.54 -2.19
C GLY A 123 -10.29 -6.97 -1.06
N VAL A 124 -10.63 -5.79 -0.56
CA VAL A 124 -9.86 -5.13 0.52
C VAL A 124 -10.05 -5.85 1.85
N THR A 125 -11.24 -6.40 2.11
CA THR A 125 -11.51 -7.20 3.31
C THR A 125 -10.65 -8.46 3.33
N VAL A 126 -10.60 -9.22 2.23
CA VAL A 126 -9.77 -10.43 2.13
C VAL A 126 -8.29 -10.10 2.19
N LEU A 127 -7.87 -8.97 1.62
CA LEU A 127 -6.47 -8.57 1.56
C LEU A 127 -5.89 -8.17 2.92
N PHE A 128 -6.66 -7.50 3.78
CA PHE A 128 -6.18 -6.97 5.06
C PHE A 128 -6.82 -7.62 6.29
N GLY A 129 -7.71 -8.59 6.09
CA GLY A 129 -8.54 -9.16 7.17
C GLY A 129 -9.50 -8.15 7.82
N SER A 130 -9.68 -6.96 7.23
CA SER A 130 -10.48 -5.87 7.81
C SER A 130 -11.76 -5.63 7.03
N ALA A 131 -12.87 -6.19 7.50
CA ALA A 131 -14.18 -5.99 6.89
C ALA A 131 -14.61 -4.51 6.93
N VAL A 132 -14.45 -3.88 8.09
CA VAL A 132 -14.76 -2.45 8.28
C VAL A 132 -13.80 -1.58 7.46
N GLY A 133 -12.51 -1.94 7.41
CA GLY A 133 -11.52 -1.24 6.57
C GLY A 133 -11.86 -1.30 5.08
N GLY A 134 -12.30 -2.46 4.58
CA GLY A 134 -12.75 -2.63 3.20
C GLY A 134 -14.01 -1.83 2.87
N PHE A 135 -15.00 -1.85 3.78
CA PHE A 135 -16.21 -1.02 3.68
C PHE A 135 -15.86 0.47 3.58
N LEU A 136 -15.06 0.97 4.53
CA LEU A 136 -14.66 2.37 4.57
C LEU A 136 -13.81 2.78 3.37
N PHE A 137 -12.91 1.90 2.90
CA PHE A 137 -12.12 2.18 1.70
C PHE A 137 -13.03 2.44 0.49
N ALA A 138 -14.06 1.62 0.29
CA ALA A 138 -15.00 1.82 -0.80
C ALA A 138 -15.79 3.13 -0.68
N PHE A 139 -16.16 3.56 0.53
CA PHE A 139 -16.93 4.79 0.74
C PHE A 139 -16.08 6.05 0.73
N GLU A 140 -14.98 6.06 1.48
CA GLU A 140 -14.11 7.22 1.70
C GLU A 140 -13.14 7.46 0.54
N VAL A 141 -12.58 6.38 -0.04
CA VAL A 141 -11.56 6.49 -1.09
C VAL A 141 -12.18 6.44 -2.48
N ILE A 142 -13.10 5.52 -2.72
CA ILE A 142 -13.62 5.20 -4.06
C ILE A 142 -14.89 5.99 -4.41
N ALA A 143 -15.99 5.74 -3.70
CA ALA A 143 -17.30 6.29 -4.04
C ALA A 143 -17.40 7.78 -3.75
N ARG A 144 -16.87 8.24 -2.61
CA ARG A 144 -16.95 9.64 -2.12
C ARG A 144 -18.37 10.22 -2.13
N LYS A 145 -19.38 9.36 -2.06
CA LYS A 145 -20.80 9.70 -2.04
C LYS A 145 -21.55 8.71 -1.17
N TYR A 146 -22.69 9.15 -0.64
CA TYR A 146 -23.53 8.35 0.23
C TYR A 146 -24.89 8.13 -0.41
N ASN A 147 -25.23 6.87 -0.70
CA ASN A 147 -26.53 6.44 -1.22
C ASN A 147 -27.02 5.23 -0.43
N LYS A 148 -28.33 5.11 -0.20
CA LYS A 148 -28.94 3.97 0.51
C LYS A 148 -28.62 2.62 -0.15
N THR A 149 -28.67 2.58 -1.48
CA THR A 149 -28.37 1.39 -2.29
C THR A 149 -26.92 0.94 -2.11
N LEU A 150 -25.98 1.89 -2.12
CA LEU A 150 -24.57 1.65 -1.87
C LEU A 150 -24.30 1.11 -0.46
N LEU A 151 -25.03 1.62 0.54
CA LEU A 151 -24.95 1.11 1.91
C LEU A 151 -25.43 -0.33 2.00
N ILE A 152 -26.59 -0.66 1.41
CA ILE A 152 -27.12 -2.03 1.43
C ILE A 152 -26.16 -3.00 0.73
N SER A 153 -25.70 -2.66 -0.48
CA SER A 153 -24.73 -3.49 -1.21
C SER A 153 -23.39 -3.60 -0.50
N GLY A 154 -22.98 -2.52 0.18
CA GLY A 154 -21.72 -2.48 0.90
C GLY A 154 -21.74 -3.36 2.14
N ILE A 155 -22.82 -3.29 2.94
CA ILE A 155 -22.99 -4.13 4.13
C ILE A 155 -23.10 -5.60 3.73
N SER A 156 -23.88 -5.93 2.69
CA SER A 156 -23.98 -7.33 2.24
C SER A 156 -22.63 -7.89 1.81
N SER A 157 -21.87 -7.13 1.01
CA SER A 157 -20.52 -7.52 0.61
C SER A 157 -19.54 -7.65 1.79
N MET A 158 -19.59 -6.70 2.74
CA MET A 158 -18.77 -6.71 3.95
C MET A 158 -19.05 -7.96 4.79
N LEU A 159 -20.33 -8.32 5.00
CA LEU A 159 -20.72 -9.52 5.74
C LEU A 159 -20.26 -10.80 5.03
N SER A 160 -20.47 -10.91 3.72
CA SER A 160 -20.01 -12.07 2.95
C SER A 160 -18.48 -12.23 3.00
N ALA A 161 -17.74 -11.13 2.87
CA ALA A 161 -16.28 -11.16 2.94
C ALA A 161 -15.77 -11.45 4.35
N TYR A 162 -16.43 -10.93 5.39
CA TYR A 162 -16.12 -11.24 6.78
C TYR A 162 -16.27 -12.74 7.07
N VAL A 163 -17.39 -13.34 6.65
CA VAL A 163 -17.61 -14.79 6.78
C VAL A 163 -16.49 -15.56 6.07
N PHE A 164 -16.12 -15.16 4.86
CA PHE A 164 -15.04 -15.80 4.12
C PHE A 164 -13.69 -15.73 4.88
N VAL A 165 -13.28 -14.55 5.33
CA VAL A 165 -12.04 -14.34 6.11
C VAL A 165 -12.05 -15.15 7.39
N HIS A 166 -13.20 -15.19 8.10
CA HIS A 166 -13.34 -15.95 9.33
C HIS A 166 -13.05 -17.45 9.17
N TYR A 167 -13.41 -18.04 8.02
CA TYR A 167 -13.21 -19.47 7.75
C TYR A 167 -11.89 -19.83 7.04
N PHE A 168 -11.32 -18.93 6.24
CA PHE A 168 -10.19 -19.26 5.36
C PHE A 168 -8.85 -18.68 5.78
N ASP A 169 -8.81 -17.49 6.37
CA ASP A 169 -7.55 -16.80 6.69
C ASP A 169 -7.77 -15.74 7.75
N SER A 170 -7.37 -16.02 9.00
CA SER A 170 -7.61 -15.15 10.15
C SER A 170 -6.33 -14.67 10.83
N ASN A 171 -5.16 -14.99 10.27
CA ASN A 171 -3.91 -14.57 10.87
C ASN A 171 -3.65 -13.09 10.55
N PRO A 172 -3.40 -12.25 11.57
CA PRO A 172 -3.00 -10.87 11.33
C PRO A 172 -1.66 -10.83 10.60
N LEU A 173 -1.46 -9.76 9.82
CA LEU A 173 -0.24 -9.56 9.04
C LEU A 173 1.02 -9.56 9.91
N PHE A 174 0.90 -9.07 11.14
CA PHE A 174 1.96 -9.06 12.14
C PHE A 174 1.51 -9.78 13.41
N SER A 175 2.41 -10.55 14.02
CA SER A 175 2.14 -11.39 15.20
C SER A 175 2.24 -10.64 16.53
N PHE A 176 2.88 -9.47 16.57
CA PHE A 176 3.05 -8.69 17.80
C PHE A 176 1.74 -8.04 18.25
N ALA A 177 1.37 -8.27 19.51
CA ALA A 177 0.13 -7.75 20.09
C ALA A 177 0.33 -6.37 20.72
N VAL A 178 -0.66 -5.49 20.56
CA VAL A 178 -0.73 -4.25 21.35
C VAL A 178 -1.16 -4.59 22.79
N LYS A 179 -0.32 -4.22 23.76
CA LYS A 179 -0.55 -4.51 25.19
C LYS A 179 -1.21 -3.35 25.93
N GLU A 180 -0.69 -2.13 25.77
CA GLU A 180 -1.14 -0.97 26.53
C GLU A 180 -1.01 0.34 25.74
N TRP A 181 -1.74 1.38 26.17
CA TRP A 181 -1.65 2.74 25.65
C TRP A 181 -1.60 3.76 26.79
N ARG A 182 -0.75 4.78 26.64
CA ARG A 182 -0.54 5.84 27.64
C ARG A 182 -0.91 7.19 27.04
N TRP A 183 -1.87 7.90 27.65
CA TRP A 183 -2.34 9.20 27.14
C TRP A 183 -1.25 10.28 27.11
N GLN A 184 -0.25 10.17 27.96
CA GLN A 184 0.93 11.04 28.00
C GLN A 184 1.74 11.00 26.69
N ALA A 185 1.62 9.93 25.89
CA ALA A 185 2.26 9.80 24.59
C ALA A 185 1.49 10.50 23.45
N MET A 186 0.30 11.05 23.70
CA MET A 186 -0.53 11.68 22.67
C MET A 186 0.14 12.89 21.98
N PRO A 187 0.83 13.83 22.68
CA PRO A 187 1.51 14.94 22.02
C PRO A 187 2.57 14.47 21.02
N PHE A 188 3.31 13.41 21.37
CA PHE A 188 4.31 12.77 20.51
C PHE A 188 3.65 12.12 19.28
N ALA A 189 2.47 11.51 19.45
CA ALA A 189 1.71 10.95 18.32
C ALA A 189 1.23 12.06 17.36
N VAL A 190 0.81 13.22 17.87
CA VAL A 190 0.46 14.39 17.04
C VAL A 190 1.66 14.90 16.24
N ILE A 191 2.83 15.03 16.88
CA ILE A 191 4.08 15.41 16.20
C ILE A 191 4.42 14.40 15.10
N LEU A 192 4.36 13.10 15.40
CA LEU A 192 4.57 12.05 14.42
C LEU A 192 3.58 12.14 13.26
N GLY A 193 2.31 12.49 13.52
CA GLY A 193 1.32 12.74 12.47
C GLY A 193 1.71 13.88 11.53
N LEU A 194 2.24 14.99 12.06
CA LEU A 194 2.75 16.09 11.23
C LEU A 194 3.93 15.62 10.37
N ILE A 195 4.90 14.93 10.96
CA ILE A 195 6.07 14.41 10.22
C ILE A 195 5.62 13.41 9.15
N GLY A 196 4.75 12.47 9.49
CA GLY A 196 4.19 11.47 8.58
C GLY A 196 3.42 12.12 7.41
N GLY A 197 2.69 13.21 7.67
CA GLY A 197 2.05 14.01 6.62
C GLY A 197 3.06 14.59 5.62
N VAL A 198 4.17 15.15 6.10
CA VAL A 198 5.25 15.67 5.24
C VAL A 198 5.92 14.55 4.43
N PHE A 199 6.20 13.40 5.06
CA PHE A 199 6.80 12.25 4.37
C PHE A 199 5.86 11.61 3.33
N ALA A 200 4.56 11.60 3.58
CA ALA A 200 3.57 11.18 2.58
C ALA A 200 3.56 12.09 1.34
N LEU A 201 3.80 13.40 1.53
CA LEU A 201 3.97 14.34 0.41
C LEU A 201 5.26 14.09 -0.36
N TYR A 202 6.37 13.86 0.35
CA TYR A 202 7.63 13.44 -0.27
C TYR A 202 7.41 12.19 -1.15
N PHE A 203 6.74 11.16 -0.60
CA PHE A 203 6.44 9.96 -1.36
C PHE A 203 5.53 10.23 -2.56
N THR A 204 4.49 11.04 -2.39
CA THR A 204 3.59 11.42 -3.49
C THR A 204 4.36 12.11 -4.63
N LYS A 205 5.23 13.06 -4.30
CA LYS A 205 6.03 13.79 -5.28
C LYS A 205 7.01 12.89 -6.00
N ILE A 206 7.70 11.99 -5.29
CA ILE A 206 8.71 11.13 -5.91
C ILE A 206 8.09 10.05 -6.81
N VAL A 207 6.88 9.57 -6.49
CA VAL A 207 6.11 8.68 -7.39
C VAL A 207 5.72 9.41 -8.67
N ILE A 208 5.22 10.64 -8.58
CA ILE A 208 4.84 11.44 -9.75
C ILE A 208 6.07 11.76 -10.60
N TYR A 209 7.17 12.15 -9.96
CA TYR A 209 8.43 12.42 -10.64
C TYR A 209 8.96 11.17 -11.35
N ALA A 210 9.01 10.02 -10.67
CA ALA A 210 9.47 8.77 -11.27
C ALA A 210 8.60 8.39 -12.48
N LYS A 211 7.27 8.44 -12.37
CA LYS A 211 6.37 8.18 -13.51
C LYS A 211 6.64 9.12 -14.70
N THR A 212 6.93 10.38 -14.43
CA THR A 212 7.24 11.38 -15.47
C THR A 212 8.60 11.10 -16.12
N PHE A 213 9.63 10.85 -15.30
CA PHE A 213 10.98 10.52 -15.74
C PHE A 213 11.00 9.27 -16.63
N PHE A 214 10.42 8.17 -16.16
CA PHE A 214 10.32 6.94 -16.95
C PHE A 214 9.38 7.13 -18.16
N GLY A 215 8.34 7.96 -18.04
CA GLY A 215 7.45 8.32 -19.15
C GLY A 215 8.17 8.96 -20.34
N GLY A 216 9.27 9.68 -20.10
CA GLY A 216 10.13 10.27 -21.14
C GLY A 216 11.00 9.26 -21.91
N ILE A 217 11.08 8.01 -21.46
CA ILE A 217 11.88 6.97 -22.12
C ILE A 217 11.02 6.27 -23.18
N SER A 218 11.37 6.49 -24.46
CA SER A 218 10.61 5.99 -25.63
C SER A 218 10.63 4.46 -25.73
N ASN A 219 11.77 3.83 -25.44
CA ASN A 219 11.90 2.37 -25.51
C ASN A 219 11.37 1.72 -24.22
N ASN A 220 10.20 1.10 -24.32
CA ASN A 220 9.55 0.40 -23.22
C ASN A 220 10.41 -0.70 -22.57
N PHE A 221 11.28 -1.39 -23.34
CA PHE A 221 12.15 -2.44 -22.81
C PHE A 221 13.31 -1.86 -21.98
N ILE A 222 13.92 -0.78 -22.46
CA ILE A 222 14.96 -0.05 -21.72
C ILE A 222 14.35 0.57 -20.46
N ARG A 223 13.19 1.21 -20.58
CA ARG A 223 12.46 1.81 -19.45
C ARG A 223 12.23 0.80 -18.32
N ALA A 224 11.75 -0.40 -18.67
CA ALA A 224 11.50 -1.48 -17.74
C ALA A 224 12.78 -1.96 -17.03
N ASN A 225 13.82 -2.30 -17.80
CA ASN A 225 15.05 -2.87 -17.24
C ASN A 225 15.89 -1.84 -16.48
N LEU A 226 15.93 -0.58 -16.92
CA LEU A 226 16.65 0.49 -16.20
C LEU A 226 16.11 0.64 -14.77
N GLY A 227 14.79 0.74 -14.63
CA GLY A 227 14.17 0.88 -13.31
C GLY A 227 14.28 -0.41 -12.49
N ALA A 228 14.14 -1.57 -13.12
CA ALA A 228 14.25 -2.86 -12.45
C ALA A 228 15.66 -3.12 -11.89
N VAL A 229 16.72 -2.89 -12.68
CA VAL A 229 18.11 -3.02 -12.23
C VAL A 229 18.39 -2.01 -11.11
N SER A 230 17.91 -0.78 -11.24
CA SER A 230 18.05 0.24 -10.18
C SER A 230 17.43 -0.24 -8.85
N VAL A 231 16.21 -0.79 -8.91
CA VAL A 231 15.53 -1.38 -7.75
C VAL A 231 16.34 -2.55 -7.17
N GLY A 232 16.83 -3.45 -8.02
CA GLY A 232 17.65 -4.58 -7.60
C GLY A 232 18.96 -4.19 -6.93
N VAL A 233 19.62 -3.13 -7.39
CA VAL A 233 20.82 -2.57 -6.74
C VAL A 233 20.52 -2.09 -5.33
N PHE A 234 19.41 -1.35 -5.13
CA PHE A 234 19.02 -0.93 -3.78
C PHE A 234 18.69 -2.12 -2.87
N ILE A 235 18.02 -3.14 -3.39
CA ILE A 235 17.68 -4.36 -2.62
C ILE A 235 18.94 -5.15 -2.26
N PHE A 236 19.94 -5.21 -3.15
CA PHE A 236 21.21 -5.86 -2.86
C PHE A 236 21.90 -5.27 -1.62
N PHE A 237 21.91 -3.94 -1.48
CA PHE A 237 22.47 -3.27 -0.30
C PHE A 237 21.52 -3.26 0.90
N LEU A 238 20.20 -3.19 0.66
CA LEU A 238 19.16 -3.12 1.69
C LEU A 238 18.07 -4.18 1.41
N PRO A 239 18.31 -5.45 1.79
CA PRO A 239 17.39 -6.54 1.48
C PRO A 239 15.99 -6.38 2.08
N VAL A 240 15.84 -5.57 3.14
CA VAL A 240 14.55 -5.19 3.75
C VAL A 240 13.58 -4.58 2.73
N LEU A 241 14.08 -3.99 1.63
CA LEU A 241 13.29 -3.36 0.58
C LEU A 241 12.64 -4.34 -0.39
N TYR A 242 12.92 -5.64 -0.29
CA TYR A 242 12.38 -6.68 -1.17
C TYR A 242 10.85 -6.74 -1.08
N GLY A 243 10.19 -6.69 -2.25
CA GLY A 243 8.75 -6.88 -2.36
C GLY A 243 7.92 -5.85 -1.58
N ASP A 244 6.87 -6.31 -0.91
CA ASP A 244 6.03 -5.45 -0.06
C ASP A 244 6.76 -4.92 1.18
N SER A 245 7.87 -5.56 1.57
CA SER A 245 8.69 -5.25 2.75
C SER A 245 8.01 -5.52 4.09
N TYR A 246 6.89 -6.26 4.13
CA TYR A 246 6.23 -6.59 5.40
C TYR A 246 7.09 -7.55 6.24
N HIS A 247 7.77 -8.54 5.63
CA HIS A 247 8.71 -9.43 6.32
C HIS A 247 9.85 -8.67 7.01
N GLY A 248 10.50 -7.77 6.27
CA GLY A 248 11.60 -6.96 6.78
C GLY A 248 11.16 -6.02 7.90
N LEU A 249 9.97 -5.42 7.77
CA LEU A 249 9.38 -4.61 8.83
C LEU A 249 9.08 -5.44 10.08
N GLY A 250 8.51 -6.64 9.92
CA GLY A 250 8.23 -7.55 11.05
C GLY A 250 9.47 -7.82 11.89
N LYS A 251 10.59 -8.18 11.24
CA LYS A 251 11.89 -8.40 11.91
C LYS A 251 12.41 -7.16 12.64
N ILE A 252 12.26 -5.97 12.03
CA ILE A 252 12.66 -4.70 12.66
C ILE A 252 11.79 -4.42 13.90
N LEU A 253 10.48 -4.65 13.83
CA LEU A 253 9.57 -4.39 14.95
C LEU A 253 9.76 -5.42 16.08
N GLU A 254 10.00 -6.68 15.76
CA GLU A 254 10.35 -7.72 16.74
C GLU A 254 11.66 -7.39 17.48
N SER A 255 12.71 -7.03 16.74
CA SER A 255 13.98 -6.60 17.36
C SER A 255 13.86 -5.30 18.16
N SER A 256 13.00 -4.37 17.72
CA SER A 256 12.72 -3.12 18.44
C SER A 256 11.82 -3.30 19.66
N SER A 257 11.30 -4.50 19.90
CA SER A 257 10.49 -4.83 21.08
C SER A 257 11.35 -5.12 22.31
N TYR A 258 12.66 -5.30 22.15
CA TYR A 258 13.60 -5.42 23.26
C TYR A 258 14.02 -4.01 23.73
N ASP A 259 13.95 -3.76 25.04
CA ASP A 259 14.15 -2.43 25.65
C ASP A 259 15.56 -1.82 25.48
N THR A 260 16.49 -2.55 24.85
CA THR A 260 17.84 -2.05 24.57
C THR A 260 17.84 -1.21 23.29
N VAL A 261 17.83 0.11 23.44
CA VAL A 261 18.05 1.04 22.32
C VAL A 261 19.54 1.10 22.01
N ASP A 262 19.98 0.37 20.99
CA ASP A 262 21.34 0.51 20.44
C ASP A 262 21.35 1.64 19.38
N PRO A 263 22.11 2.73 19.62
CA PRO A 263 22.23 3.84 18.67
C PRO A 263 22.68 3.43 17.25
N GLY A 264 23.33 2.27 17.10
CA GLY A 264 23.72 1.71 15.81
C GLY A 264 22.58 1.50 14.83
N TYR A 265 21.33 1.37 15.32
CA TYR A 265 20.15 1.17 14.47
C TYR A 265 19.56 2.47 13.88
N PHE A 266 19.96 3.65 14.36
CA PHE A 266 19.39 4.91 13.87
C PHE A 266 19.73 5.18 12.40
N ILE A 267 20.99 4.99 12.00
CA ILE A 267 21.43 5.28 10.63
C ILE A 267 20.71 4.37 9.61
N PRO A 268 20.65 3.03 9.80
CA PRO A 268 19.85 2.17 8.93
C PRO A 268 18.37 2.56 8.85
N LEU A 269 17.74 2.90 9.98
CA LEU A 269 16.33 3.29 9.99
C LEU A 269 16.08 4.60 9.24
N ILE A 270 16.92 5.61 9.45
CA ILE A 270 16.85 6.88 8.71
C ILE A 270 16.97 6.59 7.21
N LEU A 271 17.96 5.79 6.81
CA LEU A 271 18.17 5.43 5.42
C LEU A 271 16.92 4.74 4.83
N LEU A 272 16.35 3.75 5.53
CA LEU A 272 15.17 3.04 5.06
C LEU A 272 13.94 3.95 4.90
N VAL A 273 13.73 4.91 5.80
CA VAL A 273 12.61 5.87 5.73
C VAL A 273 12.67 6.70 4.44
N PHE A 274 13.86 7.08 3.96
CA PHE A 274 13.99 7.85 2.71
C PHE A 274 14.06 6.97 1.46
N VAL A 275 14.74 5.82 1.55
CA VAL A 275 15.01 4.94 0.42
C VAL A 275 13.80 4.09 0.05
N LYS A 276 12.98 3.63 1.01
CA LYS A 276 11.79 2.80 0.70
C LYS A 276 10.80 3.51 -0.24
N PRO A 277 10.40 4.78 -0.01
CA PRO A 277 9.60 5.56 -0.96
C PRO A 277 10.24 5.72 -2.34
N LEU A 278 11.56 5.91 -2.39
CA LEU A 278 12.33 6.05 -3.63
C LEU A 278 12.25 4.76 -4.45
N VAL A 279 12.60 3.62 -3.86
CA VAL A 279 12.63 2.32 -4.55
C VAL A 279 11.22 1.87 -4.98
N ALA A 280 10.20 2.16 -4.16
CA ALA A 280 8.81 1.98 -4.56
C ALA A 280 8.44 2.83 -5.78
N SER A 281 8.87 4.09 -5.81
CA SER A 281 8.64 5.00 -6.93
C SER A 281 9.34 4.54 -8.22
N LEU A 282 10.57 4.03 -8.11
CA LEU A 282 11.30 3.43 -9.24
C LEU A 282 10.56 2.20 -9.78
N THR A 283 10.08 1.33 -8.90
CA THR A 283 9.30 0.13 -9.28
C THR A 283 8.04 0.50 -10.06
N LEU A 284 7.27 1.47 -9.55
CA LEU A 284 6.04 1.96 -10.19
C LEU A 284 6.32 2.72 -11.50
N GLY A 285 7.42 3.48 -11.55
CA GLY A 285 7.85 4.22 -12.74
C GLY A 285 8.34 3.31 -13.87
N ALA A 286 9.05 2.23 -13.54
CA ALA A 286 9.55 1.23 -14.48
C ALA A 286 8.41 0.45 -15.19
N GLY A 287 7.21 0.43 -14.59
CA GLY A 287 6.03 -0.26 -15.12
C GLY A 287 5.59 -1.48 -14.32
N GLY A 288 6.12 -1.68 -13.11
CA GLY A 288 5.60 -2.65 -12.15
C GLY A 288 4.14 -2.36 -11.81
N ASP A 289 3.36 -3.42 -11.59
CA ASP A 289 1.95 -3.32 -11.20
C ASP A 289 1.85 -3.41 -9.67
N GLY A 290 1.33 -2.36 -9.06
CA GLY A 290 1.25 -2.24 -7.62
C GLY A 290 0.77 -0.87 -7.17
N GLY A 291 0.86 -0.63 -5.86
CA GLY A 291 0.35 0.57 -5.23
C GLY A 291 1.30 1.25 -4.26
N VAL A 292 0.89 2.46 -3.85
CA VAL A 292 1.55 3.18 -2.76
C VAL A 292 1.06 2.74 -1.38
N PHE A 293 0.20 1.72 -1.30
CA PHE A 293 -0.36 1.19 -0.05
C PHE A 293 0.72 0.60 0.86
N ALA A 294 1.28 -0.57 0.53
CA ALA A 294 2.36 -1.19 1.31
C ALA A 294 3.52 -0.23 1.61
N PRO A 295 4.09 0.49 0.62
CA PRO A 295 5.21 1.39 0.91
C PRO A 295 4.86 2.51 1.89
N SER A 296 3.62 3.01 1.91
CA SER A 296 3.19 4.02 2.90
C SER A 296 3.10 3.42 4.30
N ILE A 297 2.53 2.21 4.44
CA ILE A 297 2.45 1.50 5.71
C ILE A 297 3.85 1.23 6.25
N VAL A 298 4.73 0.67 5.42
CA VAL A 298 6.09 0.30 5.83
C VAL A 298 6.92 1.52 6.17
N THR A 299 6.95 2.54 5.31
CA THR A 299 7.73 3.76 5.58
C THR A 299 7.20 4.49 6.81
N GLY A 300 5.87 4.55 6.98
CA GLY A 300 5.25 5.14 8.15
C GLY A 300 5.63 4.38 9.42
N ALA A 301 5.61 3.05 9.40
CA ALA A 301 6.03 2.23 10.53
C ALA A 301 7.49 2.46 10.91
N LEU A 302 8.39 2.46 9.93
CA LEU A 302 9.82 2.75 10.14
C LEU A 302 10.03 4.16 10.72
N LEU A 303 9.29 5.15 10.23
CA LEU A 303 9.33 6.52 10.74
C LEU A 303 8.86 6.58 12.20
N GLY A 304 7.79 5.86 12.53
CA GLY A 304 7.26 5.75 13.90
C GLY A 304 8.24 5.07 14.85
N THR A 305 8.86 3.96 14.42
CA THR A 305 9.91 3.26 15.17
C THR A 305 11.09 4.19 15.44
N LEU A 306 11.61 4.83 14.39
CA LEU A 306 12.70 5.79 14.49
C LEU A 306 12.37 6.93 15.46
N PHE A 307 11.17 7.50 15.35
CA PHE A 307 10.73 8.62 16.19
C PHE A 307 10.63 8.22 17.67
N ALA A 308 10.03 7.07 17.97
CA ALA A 308 9.92 6.59 19.35
C ALA A 308 11.27 6.26 19.97
N GLN A 309 12.14 5.55 19.25
CA GLN A 309 13.49 5.23 19.72
C GLN A 309 14.32 6.51 19.94
N PHE A 310 14.22 7.48 19.03
CA PHE A 310 14.89 8.77 19.19
C PHE A 310 14.42 9.51 20.43
N CYS A 311 13.11 9.61 20.65
CA CYS A 311 12.55 10.25 21.85
C CYS A 311 12.97 9.50 23.13
N ASN A 312 12.92 8.18 23.13
CA ASN A 312 13.29 7.39 24.30
C ASN A 312 14.78 7.56 24.66
N HIS A 313 15.66 7.61 23.66
CA HIS A 313 17.09 7.75 23.87
C HIS A 313 17.49 9.17 24.29
N TYR A 314 17.03 10.20 23.58
CA TYR A 314 17.51 11.58 23.77
C TYR A 314 16.64 12.42 24.72
N LEU A 315 15.33 12.14 24.80
CA LEU A 315 14.39 12.88 25.64
C LEU A 315 14.04 12.13 26.92
N GLY A 316 14.57 10.92 27.12
CA GLY A 316 14.27 10.07 28.29
C GLY A 316 12.81 9.67 28.38
N THR A 317 12.09 9.62 27.25
CA THR A 317 10.68 9.21 27.25
C THR A 317 10.54 7.69 27.37
N HIS A 318 9.35 7.23 27.76
CA HIS A 318 8.98 5.81 27.79
C HIS A 318 7.87 5.50 26.77
N LEU A 319 8.10 5.88 25.50
CA LEU A 319 7.17 5.63 24.41
C LEU A 319 7.25 4.15 23.99
N ILE A 320 6.09 3.54 23.76
CA ILE A 320 6.00 2.16 23.29
C ILE A 320 6.24 2.16 21.78
N VAL A 321 7.41 1.66 21.35
CA VAL A 321 7.88 1.73 19.96
C VAL A 321 6.87 1.14 18.97
N ILE A 322 6.29 0.00 19.30
CA ILE A 322 5.27 -0.67 18.46
C ILE A 322 4.04 0.24 18.23
N ASN A 323 3.56 0.93 19.28
CA ASN A 323 2.40 1.82 19.14
C ASN A 323 2.72 2.98 18.18
N PHE A 324 3.93 3.53 18.27
CA PHE A 324 4.37 4.60 17.39
C PHE A 324 4.62 4.14 15.95
N ALA A 325 5.11 2.91 15.74
CA ALA A 325 5.15 2.31 14.41
C ALA A 325 3.74 2.26 13.78
N LEU A 326 2.72 1.82 14.54
CA LEU A 326 1.34 1.81 14.07
C LEU A 326 0.80 3.23 13.80
N PHE A 327 1.12 4.21 14.65
CA PHE A 327 0.74 5.61 14.40
C PHE A 327 1.37 6.15 13.13
N GLY A 328 2.67 5.92 12.91
CA GLY A 328 3.36 6.35 11.71
C GLY A 328 2.80 5.68 10.45
N ALA A 329 2.50 4.38 10.52
CA ALA A 329 1.86 3.64 9.43
C ALA A 329 0.49 4.23 9.07
N ALA A 330 -0.36 4.50 10.07
CA ALA A 330 -1.68 5.09 9.86
C ALA A 330 -1.60 6.53 9.35
N ALA A 331 -0.69 7.35 9.90
CA ALA A 331 -0.45 8.72 9.48
C ALA A 331 -0.05 8.79 8.01
N MET A 332 0.97 8.02 7.61
CA MET A 332 1.47 8.06 6.25
C MET A 332 0.47 7.47 5.26
N LEU A 333 -0.20 6.36 5.60
CA LEU A 333 -1.27 5.79 4.76
C LEU A 333 -2.42 6.78 4.59
N SER A 334 -2.90 7.37 5.69
CA SER A 334 -3.99 8.35 5.69
C SER A 334 -3.67 9.55 4.81
N ALA A 335 -2.47 10.11 4.95
CA ALA A 335 -2.01 11.24 4.16
C ALA A 335 -1.80 10.86 2.68
N ALA A 336 -1.26 9.67 2.38
CA ALA A 336 -1.01 9.24 1.00
C ALA A 336 -2.30 8.99 0.19
N ILE A 337 -3.38 8.52 0.84
CA ILE A 337 -4.65 8.21 0.15
C ILE A 337 -5.78 9.20 0.48
N HIS A 338 -5.53 10.17 1.36
CA HIS A 338 -6.51 11.13 1.91
C HIS A 338 -7.71 10.48 2.63
N ALA A 339 -7.51 9.33 3.28
CA ALA A 339 -8.58 8.57 3.94
C ALA A 339 -8.23 8.14 5.38
N PRO A 340 -8.38 9.03 6.38
CA PRO A 340 -8.08 8.72 7.78
C PRO A 340 -8.93 7.60 8.37
N ILE A 341 -10.23 7.54 8.09
CA ILE A 341 -11.08 6.54 8.76
C ILE A 341 -10.72 5.15 8.23
N THR A 342 -10.51 5.05 6.92
CA THR A 342 -10.03 3.83 6.29
C THR A 342 -8.67 3.38 6.85
N ALA A 343 -7.72 4.31 6.98
CA ALA A 343 -6.38 4.00 7.46
C ALA A 343 -6.41 3.43 8.89
N ILE A 344 -7.22 4.00 9.79
CA ILE A 344 -7.24 3.53 11.19
C ILE A 344 -7.74 2.09 11.30
N PHE A 345 -8.77 1.70 10.54
CA PHE A 345 -9.34 0.36 10.60
C PHE A 345 -8.46 -0.67 9.90
N ILE A 346 -7.80 -0.29 8.80
CA ILE A 346 -6.79 -1.17 8.17
C ILE A 346 -5.63 -1.40 9.15
N ILE A 347 -5.04 -0.34 9.70
CA ILE A 347 -3.88 -0.46 10.59
C ILE A 347 -4.21 -1.14 11.93
N SER A 348 -5.42 -0.96 12.47
CA SER A 348 -5.83 -1.66 13.68
C SER A 348 -6.08 -3.15 13.46
N SER A 349 -6.29 -3.60 12.21
CA SER A 349 -6.61 -5.00 11.87
C SER A 349 -5.39 -5.83 11.48
N ILE A 350 -4.27 -5.20 11.11
CA ILE A 350 -3.03 -5.90 10.74
C ILE A 350 -2.25 -6.44 11.95
N VAL A 351 -2.67 -6.13 13.18
CA VAL A 351 -2.05 -6.57 14.44
C VAL A 351 -3.11 -7.03 15.46
N PRO A 352 -2.81 -8.04 16.31
CA PRO A 352 -3.64 -8.38 17.45
C PRO A 352 -3.84 -7.19 18.40
N SER A 353 -5.07 -7.03 18.90
CA SER A 353 -5.45 -5.98 19.85
C SER A 353 -5.22 -4.54 19.36
N GLY A 354 -5.00 -4.32 18.06
CA GLY A 354 -4.75 -2.99 17.48
C GLY A 354 -5.87 -1.98 17.71
N TYR A 355 -7.11 -2.45 17.91
CA TYR A 355 -8.27 -1.63 18.22
C TYR A 355 -8.15 -0.85 19.55
N LEU A 356 -7.24 -1.23 20.45
CA LEU A 356 -6.94 -0.44 21.65
C LEU A 356 -6.43 0.97 21.30
N LEU A 357 -5.81 1.13 20.12
CA LEU A 357 -5.19 2.36 19.67
C LEU A 357 -6.10 3.23 18.78
N LEU A 358 -7.41 2.95 18.68
CA LEU A 358 -8.30 3.65 17.75
C LEU A 358 -8.25 5.17 17.88
N ILE A 359 -8.31 5.71 19.10
CA ILE A 359 -8.31 7.15 19.34
C ILE A 359 -6.98 7.81 18.92
N PRO A 360 -5.80 7.37 19.39
CA PRO A 360 -4.54 7.97 18.96
C PRO A 360 -4.26 7.75 17.47
N LEU A 361 -4.63 6.60 16.88
CA LEU A 361 -4.55 6.36 15.44
C LEU A 361 -5.38 7.39 14.66
N LEU A 362 -6.60 7.67 15.11
CA LEU A 362 -7.50 8.63 14.48
C LEU A 362 -6.94 10.05 14.50
N ILE A 363 -6.48 10.51 15.66
CA ILE A 363 -5.90 11.85 15.80
C ILE A 363 -4.67 12.00 14.90
N THR A 364 -3.74 11.04 14.98
CA THR A 364 -2.50 11.03 14.19
C THR A 364 -2.80 11.03 12.69
N SER A 365 -3.77 10.23 12.25
CA SER A 365 -4.20 10.14 10.84
C SER A 365 -4.87 11.43 10.35
N ILE A 366 -5.75 12.04 11.15
CA ILE A 366 -6.42 13.30 10.80
C ILE A 366 -5.38 14.43 10.65
N VAL A 367 -4.46 14.55 11.61
CA VAL A 367 -3.39 15.56 11.57
C VAL A 367 -2.55 15.41 10.30
N ALA A 368 -2.09 14.19 10.00
CA ALA A 368 -1.31 13.90 8.81
C ALA A 368 -2.06 14.26 7.52
N LYS A 369 -3.33 13.85 7.41
CA LYS A 369 -4.20 14.14 6.25
C LYS A 369 -4.43 15.63 6.06
N ILE A 370 -4.74 16.37 7.12
CA ILE A 370 -5.01 17.81 7.06
C ILE A 370 -3.78 18.54 6.56
N LEU A 371 -2.61 18.23 7.13
CA LEU A 371 -1.35 18.85 6.73
C LEU A 371 -1.03 18.54 5.26
N ALA A 372 -1.09 17.26 4.87
CA ALA A 372 -0.81 16.83 3.51
C ALA A 372 -1.73 17.53 2.50
N LYS A 373 -3.05 17.53 2.76
CA LYS A 373 -4.03 18.16 1.87
C LYS A 373 -3.87 19.68 1.77
N LYS A 374 -3.45 20.36 2.86
CA LYS A 374 -3.19 21.80 2.87
C LYS A 374 -1.98 22.17 2.02
N LEU A 375 -0.91 21.36 2.06
CA LEU A 375 0.31 21.59 1.30
C LEU A 375 0.21 21.09 -0.16
N TYR A 376 -0.55 20.03 -0.40
CA TYR A 376 -0.74 19.44 -1.73
C TYR A 376 -2.18 18.92 -1.89
N PRO A 377 -3.06 19.61 -2.65
CA PRO A 377 -4.49 19.28 -2.72
C PRO A 377 -4.81 17.90 -3.34
N TYR A 378 -3.88 17.34 -4.10
CA TYR A 378 -4.04 16.07 -4.80
C TYR A 378 -3.16 14.99 -4.19
N ASN A 379 -3.50 13.73 -4.41
CA ASN A 379 -2.69 12.59 -4.02
C ASN A 379 -2.30 11.75 -5.25
N VAL A 380 -1.61 10.64 -5.03
CA VAL A 380 -1.12 9.73 -6.10
C VAL A 380 -2.26 9.18 -6.98
N TYR A 381 -3.51 9.19 -6.51
CA TYR A 381 -4.66 8.72 -7.28
C TYR A 381 -5.48 9.83 -7.94
N THR A 382 -5.37 11.08 -7.46
CA THR A 382 -6.17 12.22 -7.95
C THR A 382 -5.39 13.25 -8.74
N TYR A 383 -4.06 13.13 -8.85
CA TYR A 383 -3.27 14.07 -9.63
C TYR A 383 -3.64 14.04 -11.13
N LYS A 384 -3.71 15.23 -11.72
CA LYS A 384 -3.84 15.42 -13.16
C LYS A 384 -2.45 15.34 -13.77
N GLU A 385 -2.25 14.44 -14.73
CA GLU A 385 -1.03 14.44 -15.52
C GLU A 385 -1.06 15.71 -16.36
N VAL A 386 -0.08 16.60 -16.17
CA VAL A 386 0.17 17.66 -17.13
C VAL A 386 0.67 16.93 -18.37
N ILE A 387 -0.18 16.82 -19.39
CA ILE A 387 0.20 16.23 -20.68
C ILE A 387 1.33 17.12 -21.20
N SER A 388 2.56 16.63 -21.19
CA SER A 388 3.60 17.23 -22.01
C SER A 388 3.16 17.06 -23.45
N LYS A 389 2.80 18.18 -24.09
CA LYS A 389 2.52 18.24 -25.52
C LYS A 389 3.70 17.76 -26.33
#